data_AF-A0A5P1ENZ7-F1
#
_entry.id   AF-A0A5P1ENZ7-F1
#
_cell.length_a   1.000
_cell.length_b   1.000
_cell.length_c   1.000
_cell.angle_alpha   90.00
_cell.angle_beta   90.00
_cell.angle_gamma   90.00
#
_symmetry.space_group_name_H-M   'P 1'
#
loop_
_entity.id
_entity.type
_entity.pdbx_description
1 polymer ?
#
loop_
_entity_poly.entity_id
_entity_poly.type
_entity_poly.pdbx_seq_one_letter_code
_entity_poly.pdbx_strand_id
1 'polypeptide(L)'
;MEALLACGLDFDGVASVAIHEALLTSGFRTTSPDEADFFFVPVYVSCNFSTVNGFPSLAHARPLIASSIAEIKTKYPFWNRTNGRDHMFVASLDYGACFHAMEDVAIADEIPEFLRRSILMQTFGVTSPHVCQEAEHVLIPPYIPPGILRSPPPETARRDIFVFFRGKMEVHPKNISGRFCSK
;
A
#
# COMPACT_ATOMS: atom_id res chain seq x y z
N MET A 1 -1.49 -19.64 -3.34
CA MET A 1 -2.43 -19.34 -4.44
C MET A 1 -3.76 -18.79 -3.90
N GLU A 2 -4.35 -19.39 -2.86
CA GLU A 2 -5.60 -18.84 -2.26
C GLU A 2 -5.43 -17.48 -1.55
N ALA A 3 -4.31 -17.24 -0.85
CA ALA A 3 -4.05 -15.93 -0.21
C ALA A 3 -3.87 -14.77 -1.21
N LEU A 4 -3.34 -15.06 -2.41
CA LEU A 4 -3.20 -14.09 -3.51
C LEU A 4 -4.58 -13.73 -4.11
N LEU A 5 -5.51 -14.69 -4.19
CA LEU A 5 -6.87 -14.45 -4.67
C LEU A 5 -7.67 -13.51 -3.74
N ALA A 6 -7.58 -13.70 -2.42
CA ALA A 6 -8.29 -12.84 -1.46
C ALA A 6 -7.74 -11.40 -1.46
N CYS A 7 -6.43 -11.23 -1.63
CA CYS A 7 -5.83 -9.90 -1.70
C CYS A 7 -6.18 -9.14 -2.98
N GLY A 8 -6.34 -9.83 -4.11
CA GLY A 8 -6.73 -9.22 -5.38
C GLY A 8 -8.17 -8.68 -5.42
N LEU A 9 -8.99 -8.93 -4.39
CA LEU A 9 -10.36 -8.41 -4.29
C LEU A 9 -10.46 -7.05 -3.60
N ASP A 10 -9.45 -6.68 -2.82
CA ASP A 10 -9.32 -5.34 -2.25
C ASP A 10 -8.39 -4.51 -3.11
N PHE A 11 -8.79 -3.27 -3.37
CA PHE A 11 -8.06 -2.39 -4.27
C PHE A 11 -6.62 -2.14 -3.80
N ASP A 12 -6.36 -2.32 -2.51
CA ASP A 12 -5.04 -2.13 -1.90
C ASP A 12 -4.18 -3.39 -2.01
N GLY A 13 -4.79 -4.57 -1.93
CA GLY A 13 -4.09 -5.84 -2.17
C GLY A 13 -3.67 -6.03 -3.62
N VAL A 14 -4.42 -5.45 -4.57
CA VAL A 14 -4.08 -5.51 -6.01
C VAL A 14 -2.70 -4.93 -6.30
N ALA A 15 -2.32 -3.79 -5.71
CA ALA A 15 -1.01 -3.19 -5.95
C ALA A 15 0.14 -4.08 -5.44
N SER A 16 0.01 -4.58 -4.20
CA SER A 16 1.00 -5.46 -3.58
C SER A 16 1.20 -6.75 -4.36
N VAL A 17 0.11 -7.36 -4.84
CA VAL A 17 0.15 -8.59 -5.65
C VAL A 17 0.75 -8.30 -7.03
N ALA A 18 0.30 -7.24 -7.71
CA ALA A 18 0.79 -6.90 -9.04
C ALA A 18 2.29 -6.60 -9.07
N ILE A 19 2.80 -5.88 -8.06
CA ILE A 19 4.25 -5.61 -7.92
C ILE A 19 4.99 -6.92 -7.70
N HIS A 20 4.50 -7.81 -6.84
CA HIS A 20 5.16 -9.08 -6.61
C HIS A 20 5.19 -9.94 -7.89
N GLU A 21 4.09 -10.05 -8.63
CA GLU A 21 4.03 -10.78 -9.90
C GLU A 21 4.96 -10.17 -10.96
N ALA A 22 5.02 -8.85 -11.04
CA ALA A 22 5.93 -8.14 -11.93
C ALA A 22 7.40 -8.42 -11.57
N LEU A 23 7.76 -8.40 -10.29
CA LEU A 23 9.11 -8.72 -9.83
C LEU A 23 9.49 -10.18 -10.10
N LEU A 24 8.57 -11.13 -9.91
CA LEU A 24 8.78 -12.56 -10.18
C LEU A 24 9.06 -12.85 -11.65
N THR A 25 8.48 -12.07 -12.56
CA THR A 25 8.62 -12.23 -14.02
C THR A 25 9.67 -11.28 -14.62
N SER A 26 10.25 -10.38 -13.82
CA SER A 26 11.25 -9.41 -14.27
C SER A 26 12.62 -10.04 -14.51
N GLY A 27 13.40 -9.45 -15.41
CA GLY A 27 14.82 -9.79 -15.61
C GLY A 27 15.76 -9.26 -14.52
N PHE A 28 15.25 -8.51 -13.54
CA PHE A 28 16.05 -7.90 -12.46
C PHE A 28 16.12 -8.78 -11.20
N ARG A 29 15.40 -9.92 -11.18
CA ARG A 29 15.37 -10.83 -10.03
C ARG A 29 16.57 -11.77 -10.04
N THR A 30 17.38 -11.73 -8.99
CA THR A 30 18.38 -12.76 -8.68
C THR A 30 17.88 -13.68 -7.57
N THR A 31 18.37 -14.91 -7.53
CA THR A 31 18.19 -15.85 -6.41
C THR A 31 19.37 -15.80 -5.42
N SER A 32 20.44 -15.10 -5.76
CA SER A 32 21.62 -14.91 -4.91
C SER A 32 21.48 -13.64 -4.07
N PRO A 33 21.42 -13.73 -2.73
CA PRO A 33 21.34 -12.54 -1.87
C PRO A 33 22.57 -11.62 -1.98
N ASP A 34 23.73 -12.17 -2.36
CA ASP A 34 24.98 -11.41 -2.45
C ASP A 34 25.04 -10.54 -3.71
N GLU A 35 24.29 -10.90 -4.76
CA GLU A 35 24.14 -10.11 -5.98
C GLU A 35 23.01 -9.07 -5.87
N ALA A 36 22.18 -9.16 -4.83
CA ALA A 36 21.01 -8.31 -4.69
C ALA A 36 21.37 -6.92 -4.14
N ASP A 37 21.06 -5.89 -4.93
CA ASP A 37 21.09 -4.50 -4.50
C ASP A 37 19.90 -4.14 -3.60
N PHE A 38 18.75 -4.77 -3.83
CA PHE A 38 17.51 -4.54 -3.09
C PHE A 38 16.78 -5.84 -2.78
N PHE A 39 16.05 -5.85 -1.66
CA PHE A 39 15.24 -6.96 -1.19
C PHE A 39 13.77 -6.57 -1.18
N PHE A 40 12.95 -7.26 -1.96
CA PHE A 40 11.50 -7.14 -1.85
C PHE A 40 10.98 -7.98 -0.67
N VAL A 41 10.21 -7.37 0.22
CA VAL A 41 9.62 -8.05 1.38
C VAL A 41 8.12 -8.27 1.15
N PRO A 42 7.68 -9.51 0.85
CA PRO A 42 6.31 -9.81 0.43
C PRO A 42 5.34 -9.89 1.62
N VAL A 43 5.10 -8.76 2.30
CA VAL A 43 4.13 -8.65 3.40
C VAL A 43 2.86 -7.98 2.88
N TYR A 44 1.76 -8.73 2.83
CA TYR A 44 0.50 -8.25 2.29
C TYR A 44 -0.47 -7.85 3.41
N VAL A 45 -0.27 -6.66 3.95
CA VAL A 45 -1.08 -6.14 5.05
C VAL A 45 -2.54 -5.86 4.69
N SER A 46 -2.86 -5.70 3.41
CA SER A 46 -4.23 -5.46 2.94
C SER A 46 -5.08 -6.74 2.86
N CYS A 47 -4.51 -7.95 2.96
CA CYS A 47 -5.29 -9.17 2.78
C CYS A 47 -6.01 -9.69 4.05
N ASN A 48 -6.06 -8.91 5.13
CA ASN A 48 -6.70 -9.36 6.36
C ASN A 48 -8.06 -8.66 6.56
N PHE A 49 -9.12 -9.41 6.30
CA PHE A 49 -10.50 -8.95 6.42
C PHE A 49 -11.13 -9.51 7.69
N SER A 50 -11.90 -8.65 8.37
CA SER A 50 -12.79 -9.10 9.43
C SER A 50 -13.85 -10.03 8.85
N THR A 51 -13.96 -11.24 9.38
CA THR A 51 -15.02 -12.20 9.01
C THR A 51 -16.43 -11.73 9.42
N VAL A 52 -16.53 -10.73 10.29
CA VAL A 52 -17.80 -10.21 10.81
C VAL A 52 -18.44 -9.21 9.84
N ASN A 53 -17.66 -8.37 9.18
CA ASN A 53 -18.17 -7.27 8.35
C ASN A 53 -17.50 -7.15 6.97
N GLY A 54 -16.47 -7.95 6.67
CA GLY A 54 -15.76 -7.93 5.41
C GLY A 54 -14.84 -6.72 5.19
N PHE A 55 -14.66 -5.85 6.19
CA PHE A 55 -13.76 -4.70 6.08
C PHE A 55 -12.31 -5.09 6.41
N PRO A 56 -11.31 -4.44 5.76
CA PRO A 56 -9.91 -4.58 6.15
C PRO A 56 -9.71 -4.23 7.62
N SER A 57 -9.03 -5.09 8.36
CA SER A 57 -8.57 -4.77 9.71
C SER A 57 -7.22 -4.07 9.60
N LEU A 58 -7.08 -2.85 10.12
CA LEU A 58 -5.84 -2.08 9.95
C LEU A 58 -4.85 -2.30 11.10
N ALA A 59 -5.40 -2.63 12.27
CA ALA A 59 -4.65 -2.78 13.51
C ALA A 59 -3.56 -3.86 13.44
N HIS A 60 -3.74 -4.88 12.58
CA HIS A 60 -2.77 -5.96 12.45
C HIS A 60 -1.57 -5.62 11.54
N ALA A 61 -1.65 -4.56 10.72
CA ALA A 61 -0.66 -4.29 9.68
C ALA A 61 0.73 -4.03 10.27
N ARG A 62 0.82 -3.13 11.26
CA ARG A 62 2.07 -2.78 11.96
C ARG A 62 2.66 -4.00 12.70
N PRO A 63 1.91 -4.75 13.53
CA PRO A 63 2.40 -5.98 14.15
C PRO A 63 2.88 -7.03 13.14
N LEU A 64 2.18 -7.20 12.02
CA LEU A 64 2.55 -8.17 10.99
C LEU A 64 3.87 -7.82 10.32
N ILE A 65 4.06 -6.54 9.96
CA ILE A 65 5.33 -6.07 9.40
C ILE A 65 6.46 -6.23 10.42
N ALA A 66 6.23 -5.79 11.66
CA ALA A 66 7.23 -5.90 12.73
C ALA A 66 7.67 -7.35 12.97
N SER A 67 6.72 -8.29 13.04
CA SER A 67 7.01 -9.72 13.19
C SER A 67 7.74 -10.28 11.98
N SER A 68 7.39 -9.83 10.77
CA SER A 68 8.08 -10.27 9.54
C SER A 68 9.53 -9.79 9.52
N ILE A 69 9.79 -8.54 9.93
CA ILE A 69 11.14 -8.00 10.04
C ILE A 69 11.95 -8.74 11.12
N ALA A 70 11.34 -9.04 12.27
CA ALA A 70 12.00 -9.81 13.34
C ALA A 70 12.42 -11.20 12.85
N GLU A 71 11.56 -11.87 12.08
CA GLU A 71 11.86 -13.16 11.47
C GLU A 71 12.99 -13.04 10.44
N ILE A 72 12.95 -12.02 9.57
CA ILE A 72 14.00 -11.78 8.57
C ILE A 72 15.35 -11.51 9.25
N LYS A 73 15.39 -10.64 10.26
CA LYS A 73 16.59 -10.36 11.06
C LYS A 73 17.23 -11.60 11.66
N THR A 74 16.40 -12.58 12.05
CA THR A 74 16.84 -13.79 12.71
C THR A 74 17.33 -14.84 11.71
N LYS A 75 16.60 -15.04 10.61
CA LYS A 75 16.85 -16.12 9.65
C LYS A 75 17.78 -15.71 8.51
N TYR A 76 17.86 -14.42 8.22
CA TYR A 76 18.52 -13.93 7.02
C TYR A 76 19.44 -12.74 7.33
N PRO A 77 20.77 -12.90 7.19
CA PRO A 77 21.74 -11.89 7.64
C PRO A 77 21.70 -10.60 6.81
N PHE A 78 21.02 -10.59 5.67
CA PHE A 78 20.99 -9.44 4.74
C PHE A 78 20.25 -8.21 5.30
N TRP A 79 19.27 -8.37 6.20
CA TRP A 79 18.63 -7.23 6.85
C TRP A 79 19.64 -6.39 7.64
N ASN A 80 20.50 -7.06 8.40
CA ASN A 80 21.42 -6.41 9.33
C ASN A 80 22.57 -5.68 8.62
N ARG A 81 22.83 -5.99 7.34
CA ARG A 81 23.85 -5.30 6.50
C ARG A 81 23.59 -3.81 6.39
N THR A 82 22.32 -3.44 6.22
CA THR A 82 21.88 -2.05 5.99
C THR A 82 20.92 -1.55 7.05
N ASN A 83 20.48 -2.44 7.95
CA ASN A 83 19.35 -2.24 8.86
C ASN A 83 18.08 -1.81 8.11
N GLY A 84 17.78 -2.53 7.02
CA GLY A 84 16.56 -2.35 6.22
C GLY A 84 16.63 -1.32 5.09
N ARG A 85 17.75 -0.59 4.89
CA ARG A 85 17.80 0.48 3.86
C ARG A 85 17.67 0.01 2.41
N ASP A 86 18.01 -1.24 2.15
CA ASP A 86 17.85 -1.90 0.85
C ASP A 86 16.57 -2.75 0.78
N HIS A 87 15.68 -2.68 1.79
CA HIS A 87 14.46 -3.48 1.85
C HIS A 87 13.25 -2.66 1.45
N MET A 88 12.48 -3.19 0.50
CA MET A 88 11.32 -2.52 -0.09
C MET A 88 10.02 -3.20 0.37
N PHE A 89 9.07 -2.40 0.82
CA PHE A 89 7.74 -2.84 1.26
C PHE A 89 6.68 -2.15 0.41
N VAL A 90 5.60 -2.85 0.06
CA VAL A 90 4.41 -2.21 -0.50
C VAL A 90 3.49 -1.82 0.65
N ALA A 91 3.36 -0.52 0.88
CA ALA A 91 2.43 0.09 1.82
C ALA A 91 1.41 0.92 1.03
N SER A 92 0.62 0.26 0.18
CA SER A 92 -0.46 0.91 -0.58
C SER A 92 -1.48 1.52 0.38
N LEU A 93 -1.93 2.75 0.10
CA LEU A 93 -2.69 3.61 1.02
C LEU A 93 -2.01 3.81 2.39
N ASP A 94 -0.69 3.66 2.47
CA ASP A 94 0.11 3.73 3.71
C ASP A 94 -0.28 2.72 4.80
N TYR A 95 -1.02 1.67 4.43
CA TYR A 95 -1.38 0.62 5.36
C TYR A 95 -0.14 0.01 6.01
N GLY A 96 -0.05 0.12 7.34
CA GLY A 96 1.08 -0.37 8.11
C GLY A 96 2.29 0.57 8.20
N ALA A 97 2.44 1.54 7.28
CA ALA A 97 3.48 2.56 7.35
C ALA A 97 3.03 3.72 8.23
N CYS A 98 2.02 4.49 7.84
CA CYS A 98 1.60 5.69 8.56
C CYS A 98 0.08 5.93 8.49
N PHE A 99 -0.68 5.03 7.86
CA PHE A 99 -2.11 5.24 7.66
C PHE A 99 -2.95 5.08 8.92
N HIS A 100 -3.83 6.06 9.11
CA HIS A 100 -5.05 5.94 9.88
C HIS A 100 -6.19 6.65 9.13
N ALA A 101 -7.44 6.23 9.34
CA ALA A 101 -8.60 6.87 8.69
C ALA A 101 -8.83 8.34 9.11
N MET A 102 -8.13 8.79 10.16
CA MET A 102 -8.13 10.15 10.69
C MET A 102 -6.70 10.68 10.61
N GLU A 103 -6.50 11.83 9.96
CA GLU A 103 -5.18 12.40 9.65
C GLU A 103 -4.41 12.81 10.90
N ASP A 104 -5.07 13.36 11.91
CA ASP A 104 -4.45 13.71 13.20
C ASP A 104 -3.87 12.49 13.92
N VAL A 105 -4.58 11.36 13.86
CA VAL A 105 -4.09 10.08 14.39
C VAL A 105 -2.94 9.55 13.54
N ALA A 106 -3.04 9.60 12.21
CA ALA A 106 -1.96 9.20 11.31
C ALA A 106 -0.67 10.00 11.58
N ILE A 107 -0.81 11.31 11.81
CA ILE A 107 0.30 12.19 12.17
C ILE A 107 0.92 11.79 13.50
N ALA A 108 0.10 11.54 14.52
CA ALA A 108 0.59 11.10 15.84
C ALA A 108 1.25 9.71 15.80
N ASP A 109 0.80 8.85 14.89
CA ASP A 109 1.26 7.47 14.75
C ASP A 109 2.58 7.35 13.96
N GLU A 110 2.93 8.37 13.17
CA GLU A 110 4.15 8.49 12.34
C GLU A 110 4.49 7.24 11.51
N ILE A 111 5.69 7.18 10.93
CA ILE A 111 6.25 5.93 10.39
C ILE A 111 6.96 5.20 11.55
N PRO A 112 6.61 3.93 11.86
CA PRO A 112 7.26 3.16 12.89
C PRO A 112 8.77 3.10 12.70
N GLU A 113 9.51 3.19 13.81
CA GLU A 113 10.98 3.20 13.81
C GLU A 113 11.59 2.02 13.03
N PHE A 114 10.98 0.84 13.15
CA PHE A 114 11.43 -0.37 12.46
C PHE A 114 11.28 -0.32 10.93
N LEU A 115 10.45 0.58 10.40
CA LEU A 115 10.24 0.82 8.97
C LEU A 115 10.93 2.09 8.46
N ARG A 116 11.29 3.03 9.35
CA ARG A 116 11.79 4.38 8.98
C ARG A 116 13.02 4.36 8.08
N ARG A 117 13.80 3.27 8.10
CA ARG A 117 14.98 3.09 7.21
C ARG A 117 14.66 2.40 5.89
N SER A 118 13.51 1.75 5.78
CA SER A 118 13.14 0.95 4.60
C SER A 118 12.57 1.82 3.48
N ILE A 119 12.50 1.25 2.28
CA ILE A 119 11.89 1.89 1.12
C ILE A 119 10.40 1.53 1.10
N LEU A 120 9.54 2.54 1.18
CA LEU A 120 8.10 2.38 1.24
C LEU A 120 7.48 2.70 -0.12
N MET A 121 6.95 1.69 -0.79
CA MET A 121 6.19 1.91 -2.01
C MET A 121 4.75 2.22 -1.65
N GLN A 122 4.32 3.45 -1.90
CA GLN A 122 3.05 4.00 -1.41
C GLN A 122 2.29 4.73 -2.52
N THR A 123 1.00 4.96 -2.31
CA THR A 123 0.13 5.67 -3.28
C THR A 123 -0.20 7.10 -2.83
N PHE A 124 0.25 7.50 -1.63
CA PHE A 124 -0.02 8.79 -1.00
C PHE A 124 0.92 9.85 -1.58
N GLY A 125 0.64 10.29 -2.81
CA GLY A 125 1.44 11.26 -3.55
C GLY A 125 1.31 12.70 -3.04
N VAL A 126 1.49 12.92 -1.74
CA VAL A 126 1.43 14.25 -1.12
C VAL A 126 2.70 15.04 -1.45
N THR A 127 2.53 16.30 -1.87
CA THR A 127 3.65 17.17 -2.28
C THR A 127 4.09 18.14 -1.18
N SER A 128 3.25 18.34 -0.16
CA SER A 128 3.61 19.10 1.04
C SER A 128 4.31 18.21 2.06
N PRO A 129 5.15 18.78 2.94
CA PRO A 129 5.74 18.03 4.06
C PRO A 129 4.66 17.30 4.87
N HIS A 130 4.84 15.99 5.08
CA HIS A 130 3.91 15.15 5.83
C HIS A 130 4.69 14.03 6.51
N VAL A 131 4.36 13.69 7.77
CA VAL A 131 5.13 12.69 8.54
C VAL A 131 5.13 11.30 7.90
N CYS A 132 4.07 10.96 7.13
CA CYS A 132 3.99 9.72 6.35
C CYS A 132 4.95 9.65 5.16
N GLN A 133 5.66 10.74 4.84
CA GLN A 133 6.71 10.80 3.83
C GLN A 133 8.11 10.87 4.44
N GLU A 134 8.26 10.79 5.79
CA GLU A 134 9.56 10.85 6.48
C GLU A 134 10.34 9.52 6.45
N ALA A 135 10.20 8.77 5.37
CA ALA A 135 11.03 7.63 5.00
C ALA A 135 11.27 7.66 3.49
N GLU A 136 12.28 6.92 3.04
CA GLU A 136 12.49 6.73 1.60
C GLU A 136 11.23 6.09 1.01
N HIS A 137 10.69 6.69 -0.05
CA HIS A 137 9.43 6.23 -0.60
C HIS A 137 9.40 6.32 -2.13
N VAL A 138 8.68 5.38 -2.73
CA VAL A 138 8.41 5.34 -4.15
C VAL A 138 6.91 5.48 -4.35
N LEU A 139 6.50 6.53 -5.06
CA LEU A 139 5.11 6.72 -5.40
C LEU A 139 4.70 5.72 -6.48
N ILE A 140 3.83 4.78 -6.12
CA ILE A 140 3.13 3.92 -7.06
C ILE A 140 1.89 4.69 -7.52
N PRO A 141 1.74 5.01 -8.82
CA PRO A 141 0.50 5.60 -9.30
C PRO A 141 -0.66 4.62 -9.08
N PRO A 142 -1.84 5.08 -8.61
CA PRO A 142 -3.01 4.22 -8.55
C PRO A 142 -3.25 3.63 -9.94
N TYR A 143 -3.38 2.31 -10.03
CA TYR A 143 -3.45 1.59 -11.30
C TYR A 143 -4.56 2.17 -12.20
N ILE A 144 -4.15 2.82 -13.29
CA ILE A 144 -5.02 3.20 -14.40
C ILE A 144 -4.82 2.15 -15.48
N PRO A 145 -5.83 1.33 -15.84
CA PRO A 145 -5.69 0.43 -16.97
C PRO A 145 -5.34 1.25 -18.22
N PRO A 146 -4.34 0.83 -19.02
CA PRO A 146 -3.76 1.63 -20.10
C PRO A 146 -4.78 2.10 -21.17
N GLY A 147 -5.98 1.53 -21.20
CA GLY A 147 -7.09 1.95 -22.07
C GLY A 147 -7.75 3.30 -21.72
N ILE A 148 -7.49 3.90 -20.55
CA ILE A 148 -8.17 5.14 -20.10
C ILE A 148 -7.43 6.43 -20.52
N LEU A 149 -6.16 6.35 -20.93
CA LEU A 149 -5.34 7.53 -21.22
C LEU A 149 -5.57 8.15 -22.62
N ARG A 150 -6.52 7.64 -23.41
CA ARG A 150 -6.82 8.13 -24.77
C ARG A 150 -8.32 8.14 -25.08
N SER A 151 -9.10 8.94 -24.36
CA SER A 151 -10.45 9.31 -24.80
C SER A 151 -10.49 10.80 -25.17
N PRO A 152 -10.65 11.16 -26.46
CA PRO A 152 -11.02 12.54 -26.81
C PRO A 152 -12.40 12.88 -26.21
N PRO A 153 -12.72 14.17 -25.96
CA PRO A 153 -13.95 14.57 -25.28
C PRO A 153 -15.18 14.13 -26.11
N PRO A 154 -16.11 13.31 -25.58
CA PRO A 154 -17.22 12.81 -26.38
C PRO A 154 -18.47 13.62 -26.06
N GLU A 155 -18.67 14.74 -26.76
CA GLU A 155 -19.94 15.48 -26.72
C GLU A 155 -21.00 14.91 -27.68
N THR A 156 -20.63 14.07 -28.65
CA THR A 156 -21.58 13.63 -29.72
C THR A 156 -21.72 12.11 -29.91
N ALA A 157 -21.01 11.27 -29.16
CA ALA A 157 -21.12 9.81 -29.32
C ALA A 157 -22.27 9.22 -28.49
N ARG A 158 -23.08 8.34 -29.11
CA ARG A 158 -24.11 7.54 -28.42
C ARG A 158 -23.40 6.53 -27.51
N ARG A 159 -23.64 6.62 -26.20
CA ARG A 159 -22.91 5.85 -25.18
C ARG A 159 -23.69 4.60 -24.80
N ASP A 160 -23.12 3.43 -25.07
CA ASP A 160 -23.57 2.09 -24.65
C ASP A 160 -22.57 1.42 -23.69
N ILE A 161 -21.53 2.17 -23.28
CA ILE A 161 -20.50 1.75 -22.32
C ILE A 161 -20.85 2.29 -20.92
N PHE A 162 -20.94 1.40 -19.93
CA PHE A 162 -21.03 1.76 -18.52
C PHE A 162 -19.64 1.99 -17.93
N VAL A 163 -19.48 3.10 -17.21
CA VAL A 163 -18.30 3.35 -16.35
C VAL A 163 -18.68 3.03 -14.90
N PHE A 164 -17.82 2.32 -14.20
CA PHE A 164 -17.96 2.12 -12.75
C PHE A 164 -17.35 3.34 -12.05
N PHE A 165 -18.15 4.04 -11.25
CA PHE A 165 -17.64 5.10 -10.38
C PHE A 165 -16.96 4.45 -9.16
N ARG A 166 -15.68 4.74 -8.96
CA ARG A 166 -14.99 4.47 -7.70
C ARG A 166 -14.82 5.79 -6.95
N GLY A 167 -15.49 5.88 -5.81
CA GLY A 167 -15.45 7.00 -4.87
C GLY A 167 -16.15 6.59 -3.58
N LYS A 168 -15.76 7.19 -2.45
CA LYS A 168 -16.42 6.95 -1.16
C LYS A 168 -17.77 7.66 -1.16
N MET A 169 -18.87 6.91 -1.06
CA MET A 169 -20.18 7.51 -0.76
C MET A 169 -20.30 7.68 0.74
N GLU A 170 -20.02 8.89 1.25
CA GLU A 170 -20.34 9.26 2.62
C GLU A 170 -21.83 9.55 2.71
N VAL A 171 -22.61 8.49 2.89
CA VAL A 171 -24.01 8.63 3.33
C VAL A 171 -23.95 9.24 4.71
N HIS A 172 -24.22 10.54 4.83
CA HIS A 172 -24.40 11.20 6.12
C HIS A 172 -25.66 10.61 6.76
N PRO A 173 -25.58 9.70 7.73
CA PRO A 173 -26.74 9.37 8.52
C PRO A 173 -26.99 10.64 9.34
N LYS A 174 -28.21 11.16 9.33
CA LYS A 174 -28.62 12.27 10.20
C LYS A 174 -28.50 11.84 11.67
N ASN A 175 -27.29 11.71 12.22
CA ASN A 175 -26.95 11.69 13.65
C ASN A 175 -25.46 11.40 13.99
N ILE A 176 -24.54 11.28 13.03
CA ILE A 176 -23.13 11.11 13.39
C ILE A 176 -22.46 12.48 13.39
N SER A 177 -22.11 12.98 14.58
CA SER A 177 -21.32 14.19 14.76
C SER A 177 -19.86 13.94 14.37
N GLY A 178 -19.56 13.96 13.07
CA GLY A 178 -18.19 14.09 12.58
C GLY A 178 -17.71 15.54 12.77
N ARG A 179 -16.48 15.72 13.26
CA ARG A 179 -15.82 17.04 13.20
C ARG A 179 -15.47 17.30 11.74
N PHE A 180 -15.94 18.43 11.21
CA PHE A 180 -15.57 18.90 9.89
C PHE A 180 -14.10 19.30 9.90
N CYS A 181 -13.26 18.67 9.08
CA CYS A 181 -11.95 19.20 8.73
C CYS A 181 -12.15 20.20 7.60
N SER A 182 -11.93 21.49 7.87
CA SER A 182 -11.89 22.54 6.85
C SER A 182 -10.47 23.09 6.74
N LYS A 183 -9.96 23.04 5.50
CA LYS A 183 -8.81 23.74 4.88
C LYS A 183 -7.60 24.09 5.73
#